data_AF-A0A2V4A4M9-F1
#
_entry.id   AF-A0A2V4A4M9-F1
#
_cell.length_a   1.000
_cell.length_b   1.000
_cell.length_c   1.000
_cell.angle_alpha   90.00
_cell.angle_beta   90.00
_cell.angle_gamma   90.00
#
_symmetry.space_group_name_H-M   'P 1'
#
loop_
_entity.id
_entity.type
_entity.pdbx_description
1 polymer ?
#
loop_
_entity_poly.entity_id
_entity_poly.type
_entity_poly.pdbx_seq_one_letter_code
_entity_poly.pdbx_strand_id
1 'polypeptide(L)'
;MKKIILIILLFQFNFLGYSQEDYKFDPGYRAPDNTTHYYKFAILPPSTSSTGEMLTVKLIGGSFFSDRKKIEIMYFGNRSGFRVFTPQKYGANWDYVRIEAYQEISGSVSIYFVMDSSYSHGKIIASTSGISSNNILKANPQKTTDIPVGAMVFSSTREVGAIQAFSNGNVGIGTTTTGTHKLAVNGTIGAREIKVETDSWSDFVFEEDYQLKDLKEVESFIEENKHLPDIPSEKEVLENGIAVGEMNAKLLQKI
;
A
#
# COMPACT_ATOMS: atom_id res chain seq x y z
N MET A 1 63.17 -31.52 8.45
CA MET A 1 62.34 -30.49 9.13
C MET A 1 61.58 -29.74 8.03
N LYS A 2 60.39 -30.17 7.57
CA LYS A 2 59.03 -29.93 8.11
C LYS A 2 58.80 -28.51 8.67
N LYS A 3 57.81 -27.80 8.07
CA LYS A 3 57.08 -26.59 8.53
C LYS A 3 57.83 -25.26 8.28
N ILE A 4 57.32 -24.20 7.64
CA ILE A 4 55.95 -23.71 7.39
C ILE A 4 55.93 -22.93 6.05
N ILE A 5 55.04 -23.32 5.14
CA ILE A 5 54.46 -22.43 4.14
C ILE A 5 53.44 -21.59 4.91
N LEU A 6 53.73 -20.32 5.17
CA LEU A 6 52.75 -19.42 5.78
C LEU A 6 51.81 -18.95 4.69
N ILE A 7 50.73 -19.70 4.54
CA ILE A 7 49.53 -19.33 3.81
C ILE A 7 49.08 -17.95 4.34
N ILE A 8 49.24 -16.90 3.54
CA ILE A 8 48.46 -15.67 3.69
C ILE A 8 47.04 -16.06 3.29
N LEU A 9 46.31 -16.65 4.24
CA LEU A 9 44.87 -16.75 4.16
C LEU A 9 44.41 -15.32 4.45
N LEU A 10 44.00 -14.60 3.41
CA LEU A 10 43.20 -13.38 3.53
C LEU A 10 41.94 -13.72 4.33
N PHE A 11 42.03 -13.66 5.65
CA PHE A 11 40.87 -13.49 6.49
C PHE A 11 40.38 -12.06 6.24
N GLN A 12 39.52 -11.90 5.24
CA GLN A 12 38.62 -10.77 5.16
C GLN A 12 37.71 -10.86 6.39
N PHE A 13 38.15 -10.28 7.50
CA PHE A 13 37.27 -9.99 8.63
C PHE A 13 36.28 -8.95 8.10
N ASN A 14 35.10 -9.42 7.69
CA ASN A 14 33.96 -8.55 7.46
C ASN A 14 33.56 -8.00 8.82
N PHE A 15 34.09 -6.83 9.19
CA PHE A 15 33.62 -6.11 10.37
C PHE A 15 32.15 -5.77 10.15
N LEU A 16 31.28 -6.26 11.03
CA LEU A 16 29.92 -5.76 11.12
C LEU A 16 30.01 -4.28 11.51
N GLY A 17 29.65 -3.40 10.58
CA GLY A 17 29.57 -1.98 10.83
C GLY A 17 28.24 -1.65 11.50
N TYR A 18 28.29 -0.83 12.55
CA TYR A 18 27.13 -0.19 13.13
C TYR A 18 27.24 1.32 12.92
N SER A 19 26.18 1.94 12.43
CA SER A 19 26.07 3.40 12.33
C SER A 19 24.67 3.83 12.76
N GLN A 20 24.56 4.95 13.45
CA GLN A 20 23.28 5.55 13.83
C GLN A 20 23.32 7.05 13.60
N GLU A 21 22.25 7.58 13.05
CA GLU A 21 22.04 9.01 12.84
C GLU A 21 20.67 9.45 13.38
N ASP A 22 20.66 10.66 13.94
CA ASP A 22 19.48 11.28 14.54
C ASP A 22 19.09 12.50 13.71
N TYR A 23 17.97 12.40 12.99
CA TYR A 23 17.48 13.48 12.15
C TYR A 23 16.32 14.21 12.79
N LYS A 24 16.34 15.54 12.77
CA LYS A 24 15.23 16.39 13.20
C LYS A 24 14.64 17.08 12.00
N PHE A 25 13.32 17.02 11.87
CA PHE A 25 12.56 17.57 10.75
C PHE A 25 11.54 18.56 11.30
N ASP A 26 11.75 19.84 10.97
CA ASP A 26 10.78 20.91 11.13
C ASP A 26 10.69 21.61 9.77
N PRO A 27 9.50 21.69 9.14
CA PRO A 27 9.31 22.39 7.88
C PRO A 27 9.59 23.90 7.97
N GLY A 28 9.72 24.45 9.19
CA GLY A 28 10.17 25.81 9.49
C GLY A 28 9.12 26.89 9.26
N TYR A 29 8.44 26.84 8.11
CA TYR A 29 7.28 27.67 7.80
C TYR A 29 6.01 26.98 8.34
N ARG A 30 5.10 27.74 8.97
CA ARG A 30 3.89 27.20 9.62
C ARG A 30 2.65 27.93 9.12
N ALA A 31 2.35 27.78 7.84
CA ALA A 31 1.15 28.32 7.22
C ALA A 31 0.31 27.18 6.62
N PRO A 32 -0.96 27.40 6.23
CA PRO A 32 -1.77 26.33 5.67
C PRO A 32 -1.22 25.96 4.29
N ASP A 33 -0.37 24.94 4.24
CA ASP A 33 -0.05 24.23 3.02
C ASP A 33 -0.34 22.73 3.24
N ASN A 34 -0.95 22.13 2.22
CA ASN A 34 -1.15 20.68 2.15
C ASN A 34 -0.06 20.06 1.26
N THR A 35 1.14 20.64 1.29
CA THR A 35 2.24 20.21 0.44
C THR A 35 2.97 19.05 1.10
N THR A 36 3.06 17.94 0.37
CA THR A 36 3.87 16.80 0.82
C THR A 36 5.36 17.08 0.60
N HIS A 37 6.14 16.85 1.65
CA HIS A 37 7.58 17.00 1.70
C HIS A 37 8.25 15.66 1.93
N TYR A 38 9.28 15.37 1.14
CA TYR A 38 10.04 14.13 1.18
C TYR A 38 11.48 14.42 1.65
N TYR A 39 12.00 13.49 2.47
CA TYR A 39 13.33 13.56 3.06
C TYR A 39 13.99 12.19 2.93
N LYS A 40 14.78 11.98 1.86
CA LYS A 40 15.55 10.74 1.68
C LYS A 40 16.64 10.69 2.74
N PHE A 41 16.56 9.76 3.69
CA PHE A 41 17.56 9.66 4.77
C PHE A 41 18.38 8.37 4.73
N ALA A 42 17.93 7.37 3.97
CA ALA A 42 18.64 6.11 3.84
C ALA A 42 18.45 5.49 2.45
N ILE A 43 19.37 4.61 2.09
CA ILE A 43 19.28 3.76 0.91
C ILE A 43 19.80 2.36 1.30
N LEU A 44 18.99 1.34 1.07
CA LEU A 44 19.43 -0.05 1.14
C LEU A 44 19.91 -0.47 -0.26
N PRO A 45 21.10 -1.05 -0.40
CA PRO A 45 21.59 -1.55 -1.68
C PRO A 45 20.78 -2.76 -2.14
N PRO A 46 20.92 -3.15 -3.43
CA PRO A 46 20.24 -4.31 -3.97
C PRO A 46 20.55 -5.57 -3.17
N SER A 47 19.56 -6.46 -3.07
CA SER A 47 19.72 -7.77 -2.43
C SER A 47 20.86 -8.55 -3.10
N THR A 48 21.95 -8.81 -2.38
CA THR A 48 22.95 -9.81 -2.79
C THR A 48 22.82 -11.06 -1.92
N SER A 49 23.08 -12.23 -2.49
CA SER A 49 22.94 -13.51 -1.78
C SER A 49 23.98 -13.72 -0.67
N SER A 50 25.08 -12.95 -0.68
CA SER A 50 26.23 -13.11 0.20
C SER A 50 26.21 -12.23 1.44
N THR A 51 25.41 -11.15 1.47
CA THR A 51 25.40 -10.18 2.58
C THR A 51 24.01 -9.57 2.76
N GLY A 52 23.56 -9.41 4.00
CA GLY A 52 22.28 -8.79 4.33
C GLY A 52 22.49 -7.56 5.20
N GLU A 53 21.72 -6.52 4.92
CA GLU A 53 21.73 -5.28 5.68
C GLU A 53 20.39 -5.06 6.31
N MET A 54 20.43 -4.57 7.53
CA MET A 54 19.25 -4.22 8.29
C MET A 54 19.33 -2.74 8.66
N LEU A 55 18.31 -2.00 8.26
CA LEU A 55 18.07 -0.64 8.73
C LEU A 55 16.95 -0.67 9.76
N THR A 56 17.22 -0.15 10.95
CA THR A 56 16.23 0.14 11.98
C THR A 56 15.85 1.61 11.88
N VAL A 57 14.56 1.91 11.83
CA VAL A 57 14.04 3.29 11.78
C VAL A 57 13.05 3.47 12.91
N LYS A 58 13.35 4.39 13.83
CA LYS A 58 12.39 4.86 14.83
C LYS A 58 11.91 6.24 14.43
N LEU A 59 10.64 6.30 14.04
CA LEU A 59 9.91 7.52 13.78
C LEU A 59 9.29 8.03 15.08
N ILE A 60 9.46 9.31 15.35
CA ILE A 60 8.77 10.06 16.39
C ILE A 60 8.23 11.32 15.72
N GLY A 61 6.94 11.57 15.69
CA GLY A 61 6.41 12.75 15.01
C GLY A 61 4.99 13.13 15.40
N GLY A 62 4.50 14.24 14.84
CA GLY A 62 3.15 14.73 15.05
C GLY A 62 2.95 16.12 14.47
N SER A 63 1.84 16.77 14.86
CA SER A 63 1.55 18.16 14.50
C SER A 63 1.92 19.13 15.63
N PHE A 64 2.21 20.39 15.29
CA PHE A 64 2.38 21.48 16.27
C PHE A 64 1.08 21.87 16.97
N PHE A 65 -0.06 21.76 16.29
CA PHE A 65 -1.37 22.19 16.79
C PHE A 65 -2.19 21.03 17.37
N SER A 66 -1.53 19.90 17.66
CA SER A 66 -2.19 18.71 18.21
C SER A 66 -1.35 18.08 19.31
N ASP A 67 -2.04 17.56 20.32
CA ASP A 67 -1.51 16.68 21.36
C ASP A 67 -1.23 15.26 20.84
N ARG A 68 -1.74 14.91 19.65
CA ARG A 68 -1.53 13.60 19.03
C ARG A 68 -0.11 13.46 18.49
N LYS A 69 0.62 12.49 19.05
CA LYS A 69 1.98 12.11 18.65
C LYS A 69 2.00 10.65 18.19
N LYS A 70 2.96 10.32 17.32
CA LYS A 70 3.21 8.97 16.80
C LYS A 70 4.64 8.55 17.13
N ILE A 71 4.80 7.33 17.61
CA ILE A 71 6.09 6.63 17.70
C ILE A 71 5.94 5.31 16.96
N GLU A 72 6.83 5.05 16.01
CA GLU A 72 6.80 3.81 15.22
C GLU A 72 8.23 3.30 15.02
N ILE A 73 8.43 1.99 15.22
CA ILE A 73 9.71 1.33 14.97
C ILE A 73 9.54 0.37 13.79
N MET A 74 10.42 0.49 12.81
CA MET A 74 10.44 -0.30 11.58
C MET A 74 11.83 -0.91 11.38
N TYR A 75 11.85 -2.12 10.84
CA TYR A 75 13.05 -2.83 10.43
C TYR A 75 12.95 -3.12 8.93
N PHE A 76 13.95 -2.69 8.17
CA PHE A 76 14.05 -2.89 6.74
C PHE A 76 15.23 -3.82 6.47
N GLY A 77 14.96 -4.96 5.84
CA GLY A 77 15.97 -5.93 5.44
C GLY A 77 16.02 -6.06 3.92
N ASN A 78 17.20 -6.28 3.36
CA ASN A 78 17.38 -6.52 1.92
C ASN A 78 17.86 -7.94 1.58
N ARG A 79 18.15 -8.80 2.56
CA ARG A 79 18.65 -10.16 2.28
C ARG A 79 17.54 -11.01 1.67
N SER A 80 17.81 -11.57 0.48
CA SER A 80 16.85 -12.38 -0.27
C SER A 80 15.57 -11.61 -0.61
N GLY A 81 15.74 -10.33 -0.95
CA GLY A 81 14.66 -9.41 -1.27
C GLY A 81 14.37 -8.39 -0.16
N PHE A 82 13.70 -7.31 -0.53
CA PHE A 82 13.28 -6.27 0.40
C PHE A 82 12.15 -6.78 1.30
N ARG A 83 12.28 -6.60 2.61
CA ARG A 83 11.27 -6.94 3.61
C ARG A 83 11.19 -5.87 4.67
N VAL A 84 10.00 -5.66 5.21
CA VAL A 84 9.75 -4.71 6.29
C VAL A 84 9.04 -5.41 7.44
N PHE A 85 9.47 -5.10 8.66
CA PHE A 85 8.86 -5.58 9.90
C PHE A 85 8.58 -4.39 10.84
N THR A 86 7.36 -4.30 11.35
CA THR A 86 6.87 -3.17 12.16
C THR A 86 6.33 -3.64 13.51
N PRO A 87 7.20 -3.95 14.49
CA PRO A 87 6.76 -4.58 15.73
C PRO A 87 6.06 -3.63 16.69
N GLN A 88 6.20 -2.32 16.51
CA GLN A 88 5.76 -1.36 17.51
C GLN A 88 5.24 -0.06 16.88
N LYS A 89 3.97 0.24 17.15
CA LYS A 89 3.28 1.47 16.77
C LYS A 89 2.51 1.98 17.98
N TYR A 90 2.81 3.21 18.41
CA TYR A 90 2.13 3.88 19.51
C TYR A 90 1.68 5.28 19.07
N GLY A 91 0.49 5.69 19.52
CA GLY A 91 -0.05 7.01 19.27
C GLY A 91 -1.34 7.01 18.43
N ALA A 92 -1.95 8.20 18.31
CA ALA A 92 -3.17 8.38 17.52
C ALA A 92 -2.85 8.43 16.02
N ASN A 93 -3.79 7.94 15.19
CA ASN A 93 -3.70 7.99 13.72
C ASN A 93 -3.73 9.45 13.24
N TRP A 94 -2.55 10.05 13.06
CA TRP A 94 -2.36 11.24 12.23
C TRP A 94 -1.43 10.84 11.09
N ASP A 95 -1.94 10.98 9.87
CA ASP A 95 -1.36 10.42 8.64
C ASP A 95 -0.25 11.28 8.04
N TYR A 96 -0.01 12.47 8.62
CA TYR A 96 0.84 13.49 8.02
C TYR A 96 2.34 13.29 8.22
N VAL A 97 2.77 12.22 8.91
CA VAL A 97 4.19 11.83 9.03
C VAL A 97 4.34 10.33 8.85
N ARG A 98 5.20 9.91 7.92
CA ARG A 98 5.36 8.49 7.57
C ARG A 98 6.73 8.16 7.03
N ILE A 99 7.01 6.85 6.95
CA ILE A 99 8.14 6.31 6.24
C ILE A 99 7.66 5.67 4.95
N GLU A 100 8.27 6.02 3.83
CA GLU A 100 8.03 5.39 2.54
C GLU A 100 9.32 4.78 2.01
N ALA A 101 9.22 3.68 1.28
CA ALA A 101 10.34 3.06 0.60
C ALA A 101 10.03 2.89 -0.88
N TYR A 102 11.01 3.23 -1.72
CA TYR A 102 10.90 3.21 -3.17
C TYR A 102 12.02 2.37 -3.76
N GLN A 103 11.65 1.35 -4.55
CA GLN A 103 12.60 0.54 -5.27
C GLN A 103 13.01 1.24 -6.57
N GLU A 104 14.30 1.53 -6.68
CA GLU A 104 14.92 2.15 -7.84
C GLU A 104 15.17 1.12 -8.95
N ILE A 105 15.37 1.59 -10.18
CA ILE A 105 15.76 0.76 -11.33
C ILE A 105 17.08 0.01 -11.06
N SER A 106 17.95 0.58 -10.22
CA SER A 106 19.20 -0.04 -9.77
C SER A 106 18.98 -1.30 -8.90
N GLY A 107 17.76 -1.55 -8.42
CA GLY A 107 17.43 -2.58 -7.44
C GLY A 107 17.62 -2.13 -5.99
N SER A 108 18.20 -0.94 -5.76
CA SER A 108 18.32 -0.34 -4.43
C SER A 108 16.97 0.15 -3.93
N VAL A 109 16.81 0.26 -2.63
CA VAL A 109 15.58 0.78 -2.00
C VAL A 109 15.90 2.04 -1.23
N SER A 110 15.39 3.17 -1.73
CA SER A 110 15.50 4.46 -1.06
C SER A 110 14.40 4.63 -0.02
N ILE A 111 14.76 5.16 1.15
CA ILE A 111 13.86 5.29 2.29
C ILE A 111 13.73 6.77 2.65
N TYR A 112 12.47 7.20 2.73
CA TYR A 112 12.06 8.58 2.89
C TYR A 112 11.26 8.76 4.17
N PHE A 113 11.55 9.83 4.89
CA PHE A 113 10.60 10.42 5.82
C PHE A 113 9.72 11.39 5.03
N VAL A 114 8.40 11.29 5.21
CA VAL A 114 7.43 12.04 4.42
C VAL A 114 6.49 12.79 5.34
N MET A 115 6.26 14.07 5.03
CA MET A 115 5.39 14.96 5.77
C MET A 115 4.33 15.57 4.86
N ASP A 116 3.04 15.42 5.14
CA ASP A 116 1.96 15.92 4.25
C ASP A 116 1.55 17.38 4.48
N SER A 117 2.18 18.07 5.44
CA SER A 117 1.93 19.49 5.70
C SER A 117 3.12 20.15 6.35
N SER A 118 3.20 21.48 6.25
CA SER A 118 4.15 22.30 7.01
C SER A 118 3.79 22.44 8.50
N TYR A 119 2.72 21.82 8.97
CA TYR A 119 2.39 21.73 10.40
C TYR A 119 2.93 20.48 11.08
N SER A 120 3.42 19.52 10.28
CA SER A 120 4.05 18.31 10.76
C SER A 120 5.46 18.59 11.28
N HIS A 121 5.88 17.85 12.28
CA HIS A 121 7.28 17.75 12.69
C HIS A 121 7.61 16.31 13.02
N GLY A 122 8.90 15.99 12.99
CA GLY A 122 9.35 14.67 13.31
C GLY A 122 10.82 14.59 13.69
N LYS A 123 11.16 13.47 14.29
CA LYS A 123 12.51 12.99 14.53
C LYS A 123 12.58 11.56 14.00
N ILE A 124 13.62 11.27 13.25
CA ILE A 124 13.99 9.90 12.89
C ILE A 124 15.27 9.54 13.63
N ILE A 125 15.31 8.34 14.19
CA ILE A 125 16.55 7.68 14.61
C ILE A 125 16.74 6.50 13.66
N ALA A 126 17.77 6.55 12.84
CA ALA A 126 18.06 5.53 11.85
C ALA A 126 19.37 4.83 12.21
N SER A 127 19.35 3.51 12.33
CA SER A 127 20.54 2.71 12.63
C SER A 127 20.72 1.60 11.62
N THR A 128 21.92 1.42 11.10
CA THR A 128 22.27 0.34 10.18
C THR A 128 23.13 -0.70 10.90
N SER A 129 22.88 -1.96 10.59
CA SER A 129 23.75 -3.07 10.96
C SER A 129 23.97 -3.95 9.74
N GLY A 130 25.23 -4.19 9.37
CA GLY A 130 25.57 -4.95 8.17
C GLY A 130 27.00 -4.70 7.72
N ILE A 131 27.32 -5.14 6.51
CA ILE A 131 28.68 -5.08 5.96
C ILE A 131 28.99 -3.69 5.37
N SER A 132 27.98 -2.88 5.01
CA SER A 132 28.15 -1.47 4.69
C SER A 132 27.31 -0.56 5.61
N SER A 133 27.98 0.11 6.55
CA SER A 133 27.35 1.03 7.51
C SER A 133 27.16 2.45 6.96
N ASN A 134 27.23 2.62 5.62
CA ASN A 134 27.16 3.93 4.94
C ASN A 134 25.79 4.19 4.28
N ASN A 135 24.79 3.39 4.63
CA ASN A 135 23.44 3.42 4.02
C ASN A 135 22.50 4.47 4.61
N ILE A 136 22.93 5.20 5.62
CA ILE A 136 22.22 6.34 6.20
C ILE A 136 23.01 7.61 5.93
N LEU A 137 22.31 8.71 5.65
CA LEU A 137 22.94 9.98 5.38
C LEU A 137 23.58 10.54 6.66
N LYS A 138 24.84 10.95 6.62
CA LYS A 138 25.51 11.52 7.81
C LYS A 138 25.07 12.95 8.18
N ALA A 139 24.15 13.52 7.40
CA ALA A 139 23.63 14.85 7.60
C ALA A 139 22.10 14.83 7.48
N ASN A 140 21.43 15.84 8.05
CA ASN A 140 19.99 16.01 7.88
C ASN A 140 19.64 16.06 6.38
N PRO A 141 18.67 15.24 5.91
CA PRO A 141 18.23 15.27 4.53
C PRO A 141 17.72 16.65 4.12
N GLN A 142 17.96 17.02 2.87
CA GLN A 142 17.31 18.19 2.28
C GLN A 142 15.84 17.90 2.03
N LYS A 143 15.00 18.91 2.25
CA LYS A 143 13.57 18.89 1.91
C LYS A 143 13.40 18.93 0.39
N THR A 144 12.58 18.05 -0.16
CA THR A 144 12.05 18.19 -1.54
C THR A 144 10.54 18.00 -1.57
N THR A 145 9.89 18.56 -2.59
CA THR A 145 8.49 18.30 -2.95
C THR A 145 8.38 17.35 -4.15
N ASP A 146 9.51 17.00 -4.77
CA ASP A 146 9.54 16.06 -5.88
C ASP A 146 9.13 14.67 -5.40
N ILE A 147 8.26 14.02 -6.17
CA ILE A 147 7.85 12.66 -5.91
C ILE A 147 9.08 11.75 -6.04
N PRO A 148 9.34 10.85 -5.06
CA PRO A 148 10.44 9.91 -5.16
C PRO A 148 10.39 9.07 -6.43
N VAL A 149 11.55 8.90 -7.07
CA VAL A 149 11.71 8.08 -8.27
C VAL A 149 11.75 6.60 -7.90
N GLY A 150 11.00 5.77 -8.63
CA GLY A 150 10.94 4.32 -8.43
C GLY A 150 9.56 3.81 -8.04
N ALA A 151 9.42 2.49 -7.92
CA ALA A 151 8.16 1.89 -7.48
C ALA A 151 8.05 1.96 -5.96
N MET A 152 6.95 2.49 -5.43
CA MET A 152 6.71 2.47 -3.99
C MET A 152 6.49 1.02 -3.53
N VAL A 153 7.34 0.54 -2.61
CA VAL A 153 7.32 -0.84 -2.09
C VAL A 153 6.93 -0.93 -0.61
N PHE A 154 6.85 0.20 0.08
CA PHE A 154 6.37 0.29 1.47
C PHE A 154 5.90 1.70 1.82
N SER A 155 4.89 1.81 2.68
CA SER A 155 4.46 3.06 3.32
C SER A 155 3.93 2.78 4.73
N SER A 156 4.43 3.50 5.74
CA SER A 156 4.08 3.29 7.16
C SER A 156 2.79 3.99 7.61
N THR A 157 2.14 4.76 6.74
CA THR A 157 0.79 5.33 7.00
C THR A 157 -0.23 5.09 5.90
N ARG A 158 -0.03 4.05 5.10
CA ARG A 158 -1.16 3.45 4.41
C ARG A 158 -1.28 2.03 4.88
N GLU A 159 -2.00 1.86 5.98
CA GLU A 159 -2.73 0.61 6.20
C GLU A 159 -3.73 0.47 5.05
N VAL A 160 -3.26 0.06 3.88
CA VAL A 160 -3.93 -1.04 3.26
C VAL A 160 -3.64 -2.23 4.18
N GLY A 161 -4.35 -2.29 5.31
CA GLY A 161 -4.34 -3.49 6.12
C GLY A 161 -4.67 -4.63 5.18
N ALA A 162 -3.93 -5.74 5.26
CA ALA A 162 -4.31 -6.95 4.54
C ALA A 162 -5.79 -7.23 4.79
N ILE A 163 -6.25 -7.00 6.03
CA ILE A 163 -7.66 -6.87 6.42
C ILE A 163 -7.75 -5.77 7.50
N GLN A 164 -8.66 -4.80 7.34
CA GLN A 164 -8.95 -3.73 8.30
C GLN A 164 -10.43 -3.78 8.70
N ALA A 165 -10.71 -3.72 9.99
CA ALA A 165 -12.07 -3.55 10.51
C ALA A 165 -12.30 -2.09 10.95
N PHE A 166 -13.36 -1.47 10.46
CA PHE A 166 -13.71 -0.07 10.74
C PHE A 166 -14.65 0.02 11.95
N SER A 167 -14.69 1.19 12.62
CA SER A 167 -15.54 1.43 13.79
C SER A 167 -17.05 1.32 13.50
N ASN A 168 -17.46 1.42 12.24
CA ASN A 168 -18.84 1.20 11.78
C ASN A 168 -19.16 -0.29 11.49
N GLY A 169 -18.23 -1.19 11.80
CA GLY A 169 -18.36 -2.64 11.59
C GLY A 169 -18.09 -3.10 10.16
N ASN A 170 -17.63 -2.22 9.26
CA ASN A 170 -17.25 -2.62 7.91
C ASN A 170 -15.83 -3.22 7.89
N VAL A 171 -15.50 -3.95 6.81
CA VAL A 171 -14.18 -4.56 6.59
C VAL A 171 -13.61 -4.13 5.24
N GLY A 172 -12.35 -3.74 5.21
CA GLY A 172 -11.58 -3.41 4.01
C GLY A 172 -10.41 -4.38 3.83
N ILE A 173 -10.23 -4.92 2.64
CA ILE A 173 -9.07 -5.73 2.23
C ILE A 173 -8.45 -5.01 1.05
N GLY A 174 -7.19 -4.58 1.14
CA GLY A 174 -6.63 -3.84 0.00
C GLY A 174 -7.04 -2.34 -0.06
N THR A 175 -7.91 -1.87 0.85
CA THR A 175 -8.53 -0.54 0.81
C THR A 175 -8.76 0.06 2.21
N THR A 176 -8.70 1.39 2.30
CA THR A 176 -9.06 2.19 3.50
C THR A 176 -10.47 2.79 3.41
N THR A 177 -11.16 2.60 2.29
CA THR A 177 -12.53 3.05 2.09
C THR A 177 -13.40 1.89 1.66
N THR A 178 -14.57 1.75 2.31
CA THR A 178 -15.53 0.68 1.97
C THR A 178 -16.68 1.18 1.10
N GLY A 179 -16.81 2.50 0.94
CA GLY A 179 -17.99 3.11 0.32
C GLY A 179 -19.26 2.64 1.04
N THR A 180 -20.24 2.21 0.27
CA THR A 180 -21.52 1.64 0.75
C THR A 180 -21.44 0.16 1.15
N HIS A 181 -20.29 -0.49 0.98
CA HIS A 181 -20.15 -1.93 1.17
C HIS A 181 -19.78 -2.29 2.63
N LYS A 182 -20.31 -3.42 3.11
CA LYS A 182 -19.87 -4.01 4.39
C LYS A 182 -18.49 -4.66 4.29
N LEU A 183 -18.17 -5.27 3.15
CA LEU A 183 -16.85 -5.79 2.82
C LEU A 183 -16.40 -5.16 1.50
N ALA A 184 -15.27 -4.46 1.50
CA ALA A 184 -14.66 -3.92 0.29
C ALA A 184 -13.30 -4.56 0.05
N VAL A 185 -13.09 -5.09 -1.15
CA VAL A 185 -11.83 -5.74 -1.56
C VAL A 185 -11.28 -5.01 -2.77
N ASN A 186 -10.08 -4.44 -2.64
CA ASN A 186 -9.34 -3.85 -3.76
C ASN A 186 -8.43 -4.92 -4.38
N GLY A 187 -9.04 -5.76 -5.22
CA GLY A 187 -8.39 -6.92 -5.84
C GLY A 187 -9.40 -7.99 -6.21
N THR A 188 -8.90 -9.19 -6.54
CA THR A 188 -9.75 -10.35 -6.84
C THR A 188 -10.03 -11.18 -5.59
N ILE A 189 -11.22 -11.79 -5.55
CA ILE A 189 -11.61 -12.72 -4.49
C ILE A 189 -11.55 -14.14 -5.06
N GLY A 190 -10.71 -14.98 -4.45
CA GLY A 190 -10.70 -16.42 -4.72
C GLY A 190 -11.55 -17.15 -3.69
N ALA A 191 -12.57 -17.89 -4.13
CA ALA A 191 -13.44 -18.69 -3.28
C ALA A 191 -13.68 -20.06 -3.91
N ARG A 192 -13.85 -21.10 -3.07
CA ARG A 192 -14.29 -22.42 -3.55
C ARG A 192 -15.77 -22.39 -3.95
N GLU A 193 -16.55 -21.58 -3.25
CA GLU A 193 -17.98 -21.39 -3.48
C GLU A 193 -18.39 -19.99 -3.01
N ILE A 194 -19.30 -19.37 -3.76
CA ILE A 194 -19.97 -18.12 -3.38
C ILE A 194 -21.47 -18.38 -3.49
N LYS A 195 -22.17 -18.36 -2.36
CA LYS A 195 -23.64 -18.41 -2.32
C LYS A 195 -24.19 -17.00 -2.23
N VAL A 196 -24.93 -16.57 -3.26
CA VAL A 196 -25.62 -15.27 -3.27
C VAL A 196 -27.08 -15.52 -2.90
N GLU A 197 -27.54 -14.88 -1.82
CA GLU A 197 -28.94 -14.95 -1.40
C GLU A 197 -29.67 -13.71 -1.94
N THR A 198 -30.80 -13.94 -2.61
CA THR A 198 -31.65 -12.91 -3.22
C THR A 198 -33.11 -13.19 -2.87
N ASP A 199 -33.90 -12.13 -2.67
CA ASP A 199 -35.31 -12.25 -2.30
C ASP A 199 -36.21 -12.60 -3.50
N SER A 200 -35.71 -12.42 -4.72
CA SER A 200 -36.45 -12.67 -5.96
C SER A 200 -35.61 -13.44 -6.97
N TRP A 201 -36.25 -14.33 -7.71
CA TRP A 201 -35.68 -15.10 -8.81
C TRP A 201 -36.58 -15.01 -10.03
N SER A 202 -36.00 -15.11 -11.23
CA SER A 202 -36.69 -14.83 -12.49
C SER A 202 -37.46 -16.00 -13.09
N ASP A 203 -37.93 -16.96 -12.28
CA ASP A 203 -38.71 -18.10 -12.80
C ASP A 203 -40.11 -17.69 -13.27
N PHE A 204 -40.56 -16.48 -12.92
CA PHE A 204 -41.83 -15.93 -13.40
C PHE A 204 -41.94 -15.87 -14.93
N VAL A 205 -40.82 -15.94 -15.65
CA VAL A 205 -40.82 -15.96 -17.13
C VAL A 205 -41.39 -17.25 -17.73
N PHE A 206 -41.56 -18.28 -16.90
CA PHE A 206 -42.13 -19.56 -17.29
C PHE A 206 -43.61 -19.72 -16.90
N GLU A 207 -44.21 -18.71 -16.27
CA GLU A 207 -45.63 -18.71 -15.94
C GLU A 207 -46.50 -18.55 -17.19
N GLU A 208 -47.70 -19.14 -17.20
CA GLU A 208 -48.57 -19.18 -18.40
C GLU A 208 -49.00 -17.80 -18.90
N ASP A 209 -49.07 -16.82 -18.01
CA ASP A 209 -49.48 -15.44 -18.31
C ASP A 209 -48.31 -14.51 -18.67
N TYR A 210 -47.06 -14.99 -18.60
CA TYR A 210 -45.90 -14.20 -18.95
C TYR A 210 -45.86 -13.86 -20.45
N GLN A 211 -45.91 -12.57 -20.76
CA GLN A 211 -45.90 -12.09 -22.14
C GLN A 211 -44.46 -11.88 -22.62
N LEU A 212 -44.01 -12.72 -23.54
CA LEU A 212 -42.73 -12.52 -24.22
C LEU A 212 -42.78 -11.28 -25.14
N LYS A 213 -41.73 -10.46 -25.10
CA LYS A 213 -41.58 -9.32 -26.03
C LYS A 213 -41.44 -9.83 -27.47
N ASP A 214 -42.04 -9.12 -28.42
CA ASP A 214 -41.92 -9.46 -29.84
C ASP A 214 -40.47 -9.29 -30.32
N LEU A 215 -39.99 -10.22 -31.15
CA LEU A 215 -38.60 -10.20 -31.61
C LEU A 215 -38.24 -8.95 -32.41
N LYS A 216 -39.19 -8.36 -33.15
CA LYS A 216 -38.94 -7.12 -33.90
C LYS A 216 -38.79 -5.92 -32.96
N GLU A 217 -39.54 -5.89 -31.86
CA GLU A 217 -39.40 -4.86 -30.84
C GLU A 217 -38.05 -4.97 -30.14
N VAL A 218 -37.63 -6.20 -29.81
CA VAL A 218 -36.31 -6.46 -29.22
C VAL A 218 -35.19 -6.08 -30.20
N GLU A 219 -35.31 -6.46 -31.47
CA GLU A 219 -34.36 -6.10 -32.53
C GLU A 219 -34.23 -4.58 -32.67
N SER A 220 -35.35 -3.87 -32.77
CA SER A 220 -35.37 -2.41 -32.86
C SER A 220 -34.70 -1.76 -31.64
N PHE A 221 -34.96 -2.29 -30.43
CA PHE A 221 -34.34 -1.80 -29.21
C PHE A 221 -32.82 -2.00 -29.22
N ILE A 222 -32.34 -3.18 -29.66
CA ILE A 222 -30.91 -3.49 -29.75
C ILE A 222 -30.24 -2.58 -30.79
N GLU A 223 -30.88 -2.34 -31.94
CA GLU A 223 -30.35 -1.45 -32.97
C GLU A 223 -30.16 -0.03 -32.47
N GLU A 224 -31.12 0.48 -31.68
CA GLU A 224 -31.10 1.83 -31.12
C GLU A 224 -30.16 1.96 -29.90
N ASN A 225 -30.25 1.05 -28.94
CA ASN A 225 -29.63 1.19 -27.61
C ASN A 225 -28.33 0.37 -27.45
N LYS A 226 -28.04 -0.55 -28.38
CA LYS A 226 -26.84 -1.41 -28.37
C LYS A 226 -26.70 -2.33 -27.14
N HIS A 227 -27.79 -2.61 -26.43
CA HIS A 227 -27.87 -3.63 -25.39
C HIS A 227 -29.27 -4.25 -25.35
N LEU A 228 -29.43 -5.35 -24.60
CA LEU A 228 -30.73 -6.00 -24.42
C LEU A 228 -31.65 -5.16 -23.52
N PRO A 229 -32.98 -5.20 -23.73
CA PRO A 229 -33.93 -4.61 -22.79
C PRO A 229 -33.70 -5.13 -21.38
N ASP A 230 -33.85 -4.27 -20.37
CA ASP A 230 -33.74 -4.59 -18.93
C ASP A 230 -32.33 -5.01 -18.45
N ILE A 231 -31.36 -5.11 -19.38
CA ILE A 231 -29.93 -5.29 -19.10
C ILE A 231 -29.25 -3.92 -19.12
N PRO A 232 -28.44 -3.58 -18.11
CA PRO A 232 -27.74 -2.29 -18.09
C PRO A 232 -26.77 -2.15 -19.27
N SER A 233 -26.67 -0.92 -19.78
CA SER A 233 -25.69 -0.54 -20.80
C SER A 233 -24.25 -0.62 -20.25
N GLU A 234 -23.25 -0.68 -21.14
CA GLU A 234 -21.84 -0.64 -20.74
C GLU A 234 -21.53 0.59 -19.87
N LYS A 235 -22.09 1.75 -20.24
CA LYS A 235 -21.90 2.98 -19.48
C LYS A 235 -22.43 2.85 -18.05
N GLU A 236 -23.63 2.30 -17.87
CA GLU A 236 -24.22 2.10 -16.54
C GLU A 236 -23.41 1.09 -15.70
N VAL A 237 -22.89 0.04 -16.34
CA VAL A 237 -22.02 -0.96 -15.69
C VAL A 237 -20.69 -0.35 -15.24
N LEU A 238 -20.06 0.49 -16.07
CA LEU A 238 -18.82 1.17 -15.71
C LEU A 238 -19.01 2.21 -14.61
N GLU A 239 -20.17 2.87 -14.56
CA GLU A 239 -20.49 3.88 -13.55
C GLU A 239 -20.90 3.26 -12.20
N ASN A 240 -21.72 2.20 -12.21
CA ASN A 240 -22.40 1.69 -11.00
C ASN A 240 -21.99 0.26 -10.59
N GLY A 241 -21.28 -0.47 -11.45
CA GLY A 241 -21.00 -1.90 -11.26
C GLY A 241 -22.21 -2.80 -11.53
N ILE A 242 -22.10 -4.08 -11.16
CA ILE A 242 -23.18 -5.07 -11.28
C ILE A 242 -23.40 -5.85 -9.99
N ALA A 243 -24.67 -6.11 -9.66
CA ALA A 243 -25.03 -7.09 -8.65
C ALA A 243 -25.09 -8.48 -9.31
N VAL A 244 -24.14 -9.36 -8.99
CA VAL A 244 -23.97 -10.66 -9.67
C VAL A 244 -25.24 -11.53 -9.59
N GLY A 245 -25.92 -11.54 -8.43
CA GLY A 245 -27.17 -12.29 -8.27
C GLY A 245 -28.31 -11.77 -9.15
N GLU A 246 -28.53 -10.45 -9.14
CA GLU A 246 -29.57 -9.80 -9.97
C GLU A 246 -29.28 -9.95 -11.45
N MET A 247 -28.02 -9.81 -11.86
CA MET A 247 -27.60 -9.97 -13.26
C MET A 247 -27.87 -11.40 -13.75
N ASN A 248 -27.56 -12.42 -12.94
CA ASN A 248 -27.87 -13.81 -13.29
C ASN A 248 -29.39 -14.04 -13.42
N ALA A 249 -30.19 -13.47 -12.52
CA ALA A 249 -31.65 -13.54 -12.62
C ALA A 249 -32.17 -12.81 -13.88
N LYS A 250 -31.63 -11.63 -14.20
CA LYS A 250 -31.98 -10.90 -15.43
C LYS A 250 -31.59 -11.67 -16.69
N LEU A 251 -30.45 -12.36 -16.69
CA LEU A 251 -30.02 -13.19 -17.82
C LEU A 251 -30.95 -14.39 -18.00
N LEU A 252 -31.42 -15.03 -16.91
CA LEU A 252 -32.42 -16.09 -16.99
C LEU A 252 -33.72 -15.60 -17.66
N GLN A 253 -34.14 -14.36 -17.39
CA GLN A 253 -35.28 -13.76 -18.07
C GLN A 253 -35.09 -13.57 -19.59
N LYS A 254 -33.86 -13.67 -20.11
CA LYS A 254 -33.55 -13.52 -21.54
C LYS A 254 -33.34 -14.86 -22.26
N ILE A 255 -33.41 -15.98 -21.55
CA ILE A 255 -33.33 -17.34 -22.10
C ILE A 255 -34.74 -17.79 -22.47
#